data_AF-A0A8K0P8U4-F1
#
_entry.id   AF-A0A8K0P8U4-F1
#
_cell.length_a   1.000
_cell.length_b   1.000
_cell.length_c   1.000
_cell.angle_alpha   90.00
_cell.angle_beta   90.00
_cell.angle_gamma   90.00
#
_symmetry.space_group_name_H-M   'P 1'
#
loop_
_entity.id
_entity.type
_entity.pdbx_description
1 polymer ?
#
loop_
_entity_poly.entity_id
_entity_poly.type
_entity_poly.pdbx_seq_one_letter_code
_entity_poly.pdbx_strand_id
1 'polypeptide(L)'
;MSSDPVPFEVIQNVVRAAGTGPSGAHTEPWTFVVVSDPEVKQKVRDIIENEEEINYKKRMVKRFLKCMLSSSFSNFCLNCFQYAGLVSLTSTPLNCGPSLRVLLGRPSSEKLMLLLPVGYPAEDATVPDLSRKPLKDIMVHI
;
A
#
# COMPACT_ATOMS: atom_id res chain seq x y z
N MET A 1 -9.33 6.65 9.51
CA MET A 1 -9.64 5.24 9.80
C MET A 1 -10.18 5.18 11.21
N SER A 2 -11.15 4.30 11.46
CA SER A 2 -11.65 4.05 12.82
C SER A 2 -10.54 3.53 13.73
N SER A 3 -10.70 3.73 15.04
CA SER A 3 -9.86 3.13 16.09
C SER A 3 -10.19 1.66 16.37
N ASP A 4 -11.24 1.12 15.76
CA ASP A 4 -11.68 -0.26 16.01
C ASP A 4 -10.59 -1.29 15.63
N PRO A 5 -10.33 -2.28 16.51
CA PRO A 5 -9.31 -3.28 16.24
C PRO A 5 -9.75 -4.21 15.12
N VAL A 6 -8.85 -4.43 14.16
CA VAL A 6 -9.04 -5.43 13.10
C VAL A 6 -8.54 -6.79 13.61
N PRO A 7 -9.32 -7.87 13.48
CA PRO A 7 -8.87 -9.20 13.85
C PRO A 7 -7.60 -9.60 13.09
N PHE A 8 -6.57 -10.05 13.80
CA PHE A 8 -5.28 -10.38 13.18
C PHE A 8 -5.38 -11.54 12.19
N GLU A 9 -6.32 -12.46 12.41
CA GLU A 9 -6.61 -13.57 11.48
C GLU A 9 -7.00 -13.06 10.09
N VAL A 10 -7.77 -11.98 10.00
CA VAL A 10 -8.17 -11.37 8.72
C VAL A 10 -6.93 -10.88 7.98
N ILE A 11 -6.02 -10.20 8.67
CA ILE A 11 -4.75 -9.73 8.09
C ILE A 11 -3.90 -10.89 7.61
N GLN A 12 -3.79 -11.96 8.41
CA GLN A 12 -3.06 -13.18 8.02
C GLN A 12 -3.65 -13.81 6.75
N ASN A 13 -4.97 -13.92 6.67
CA ASN A 13 -5.65 -14.50 5.51
C ASN A 13 -5.44 -13.66 4.24
N VAL A 14 -5.46 -12.33 4.37
CA VAL A 14 -5.14 -11.44 3.24
C VAL A 14 -3.68 -11.60 2.80
N VAL A 15 -2.74 -11.69 3.74
CA VAL A 15 -1.32 -11.91 3.41
C VAL A 15 -1.10 -13.27 2.75
N ARG A 16 -1.78 -14.33 3.23
CA ARG A 16 -1.76 -15.66 2.60
C ARG A 16 -2.26 -15.60 1.17
N ALA A 17 -3.41 -14.95 0.95
CA ALA A 17 -3.97 -14.78 -0.38
C ALA A 17 -3.02 -13.99 -1.28
N ALA A 18 -2.41 -12.92 -0.78
CA ALA A 18 -1.46 -12.13 -1.57
C ALA A 18 -0.21 -12.95 -1.96
N GLY A 19 0.22 -13.87 -1.09
CA GLY A 19 1.30 -14.82 -1.37
C GLY A 19 1.00 -15.83 -2.47
N THR A 20 -0.27 -16.06 -2.84
CA THR A 20 -0.62 -16.93 -3.98
C THR A 20 -0.50 -16.23 -5.33
N GLY A 21 -0.01 -14.98 -5.36
CA GLY A 21 0.22 -14.25 -6.60
C GLY A 21 1.23 -14.97 -7.50
N PRO A 22 1.12 -14.87 -8.83
CA PRO A 22 2.13 -15.42 -9.73
C PRO A 22 3.45 -14.63 -9.60
N SER A 23 4.58 -15.33 -9.60
CA SER A 23 5.91 -14.72 -9.64
C SER A 23 6.73 -15.24 -10.82
N GLY A 24 7.48 -14.34 -11.47
CA GLY A 24 8.40 -14.72 -12.53
C GLY A 24 9.44 -15.71 -12.01
N ALA A 25 9.61 -16.84 -12.70
CA ALA A 25 10.50 -17.92 -12.31
C ALA A 25 10.27 -18.46 -10.88
N HIS A 26 9.04 -18.36 -10.35
CA HIS A 26 8.68 -18.81 -8.99
C HIS A 26 9.61 -18.25 -7.91
N THR A 27 10.03 -16.99 -8.06
CA THR A 27 11.00 -16.35 -7.15
C THR A 27 10.38 -15.83 -5.85
N GLU A 28 9.05 -15.67 -5.81
CA GLU A 28 8.29 -15.16 -4.66
C GLU A 28 8.95 -13.98 -3.93
N PRO A 29 9.32 -12.88 -4.64
CA PRO A 29 10.22 -11.86 -4.10
C PRO A 29 9.48 -10.81 -3.25
N TRP A 30 8.57 -11.24 -2.38
CA TRP A 30 7.77 -10.37 -1.52
C TRP A 30 8.04 -10.61 -0.04
N THR A 31 7.97 -9.53 0.73
CA THR A 31 7.98 -9.57 2.19
C THR A 31 6.91 -8.62 2.67
N PHE A 32 5.99 -9.12 3.48
CA PHE A 32 4.94 -8.33 4.10
C PHE A 32 5.36 -7.96 5.51
N VAL A 33 5.56 -6.67 5.77
CA VAL A 33 5.85 -6.17 7.12
C VAL A 33 4.56 -5.62 7.70
N VAL A 34 4.02 -6.29 8.72
CA VAL A 34 2.81 -5.87 9.43
C VAL A 34 3.21 -5.14 10.70
N VAL A 35 2.76 -3.90 10.85
CA VAL A 35 3.07 -3.05 12.00
C VAL A 35 1.78 -2.72 12.74
N SER A 36 1.63 -3.30 13.94
CA SER A 36 0.50 -3.03 14.85
C SER A 36 0.87 -2.04 15.96
N ASP A 37 2.14 -2.01 16.36
CA ASP A 37 2.68 -1.18 17.44
C ASP A 37 2.42 0.32 17.21
N PRO A 38 1.75 1.04 18.14
CA PRO A 38 1.47 2.47 18.03
C PRO A 38 2.72 3.35 17.91
N GLU A 39 3.79 3.04 18.65
CA GLU A 39 5.04 3.82 18.63
C GLU A 39 5.74 3.67 17.28
N VAL A 40 5.77 2.45 16.73
CA VAL A 40 6.36 2.21 15.41
C VAL A 40 5.52 2.89 14.32
N LYS A 41 4.19 2.83 14.40
CA LYS A 41 3.30 3.55 13.47
C LYS A 41 3.53 5.06 13.51
N GLN A 42 3.73 5.64 14.70
CA GLN A 42 4.02 7.06 14.82
C GLN A 42 5.37 7.41 14.18
N LYS A 43 6.42 6.63 14.44
CA LYS A 43 7.74 6.83 13.79
C LYS A 43 7.66 6.73 12.26
N VAL A 44 6.89 5.77 11.74
CA VAL A 44 6.65 5.62 10.29
C VAL A 44 5.95 6.86 9.75
N ARG A 45 4.92 7.36 10.45
CA ARG A 45 4.19 8.57 10.08
C ARG A 45 5.10 9.79 10.02
N ASP A 46 5.91 10.01 11.05
CA ASP A 46 6.82 11.15 11.13
C ASP A 46 7.82 11.15 9.96
N ILE A 47 8.37 9.98 9.60
CA ILE A 47 9.27 9.85 8.44
C ILE A 47 8.56 10.22 7.14
N ILE A 48 7.33 9.75 6.96
CA ILE A 48 6.56 9.98 5.73
C ILE A 48 6.15 11.44 5.61
N GLU A 49 5.60 12.04 6.66
CA GLU A 49 5.14 13.44 6.63
C GLU A 49 6.30 14.40 6.34
N ASN A 50 7.47 14.20 6.94
CA ASN A 50 8.66 15.02 6.69
C ASN A 50 9.15 14.93 5.23
N GLU A 51 9.22 13.73 4.66
CA GLU A 51 9.68 13.54 3.27
C GLU A 51 8.63 14.01 2.26
N GLU A 52 7.35 13.75 2.51
CA GLU A 52 6.26 14.23 1.68
C GLU A 52 6.23 15.77 1.66
N GLU A 53 6.39 16.45 2.80
CA GLU A 53 6.46 17.91 2.84
C GLU A 53 7.57 18.47 1.93
N ILE A 54 8.75 17.85 1.94
CA ILE A 54 9.86 18.21 1.04
C ILE A 54 9.49 17.94 -0.42
N ASN A 55 8.83 16.80 -0.70
CA ASN A 55 8.40 16.42 -2.03
C ASN A 55 7.39 17.43 -2.61
N TYR A 56 6.36 17.80 -1.84
CA TYR A 56 5.36 18.81 -2.21
C TYR A 56 5.98 20.19 -2.43
N LYS A 57 6.91 20.62 -1.57
CA LYS A 57 7.51 21.97 -1.65
C LYS A 57 8.55 22.14 -2.76
N LYS A 58 9.33 21.10 -3.07
CA LYS A 58 10.56 21.26 -3.89
C LYS A 58 10.66 20.34 -5.09
N ARG A 59 10.00 19.18 -5.10
CA ARG A 59 10.37 18.06 -5.99
C ARG A 59 9.25 17.54 -6.88
N MET A 60 8.08 18.16 -6.91
CA MET A 60 7.02 17.80 -7.87
C MET A 60 7.36 18.27 -9.31
N VAL A 61 8.34 17.62 -9.91
CA VAL A 61 8.48 17.43 -11.35
C VAL A 61 7.90 16.04 -11.65
N LYS A 62 6.86 15.97 -12.49
CA LYS A 62 6.14 14.74 -12.88
C LYS A 62 7.08 13.53 -13.03
N ARG A 63 7.09 12.64 -12.05
CA ARG A 63 7.73 11.33 -12.12
C ARG A 63 6.75 10.25 -11.67
N PHE A 64 5.66 10.09 -12.43
CA PHE A 64 4.84 8.87 -12.41
C PHE A 64 5.59 7.77 -13.18
N LEU A 65 6.73 7.31 -12.67
CA LEU A 65 7.46 6.20 -13.28
C LEU A 65 7.68 5.10 -12.25
N LYS A 66 7.19 3.89 -12.62
CA LYS A 66 7.16 2.59 -11.91
C LYS A 66 6.01 2.46 -10.90
N CYS A 67 5.10 1.48 -10.97
CA CYS A 67 5.19 0.10 -11.47
C CYS A 67 3.84 -0.43 -11.99
N MET A 68 3.79 -0.88 -13.26
CA MET A 68 2.69 -1.73 -13.75
C MET A 68 2.58 -3.06 -12.96
N LEU A 69 3.71 -3.60 -12.50
CA LEU A 69 3.75 -4.81 -11.65
C LEU A 69 3.17 -4.58 -10.24
N SER A 70 3.20 -3.34 -9.73
CA SER A 70 2.64 -3.01 -8.42
C SER A 70 1.11 -2.90 -8.46
N SER A 71 0.56 -2.51 -9.62
CA SER A 71 -0.87 -2.24 -9.76
C SER A 71 -1.71 -3.50 -9.62
N SER A 72 -1.31 -4.62 -10.23
CA SER A 72 -2.05 -5.88 -10.15
C SER A 72 -2.03 -6.47 -8.73
N PHE A 73 -0.87 -6.40 -8.07
CA PHE A 73 -0.71 -6.91 -6.70
C PHE A 73 -1.45 -6.05 -5.68
N SER A 74 -1.35 -4.71 -5.80
CA SER A 74 -2.13 -3.76 -5.02
C SER A 74 -3.64 -4.02 -5.19
N ASN A 75 -4.13 -4.13 -6.42
CA ASN A 75 -5.55 -4.38 -6.69
C ASN A 75 -6.04 -5.68 -6.07
N PHE A 76 -5.24 -6.74 -6.11
CA PHE A 76 -5.58 -8.01 -5.48
C PHE A 76 -5.70 -7.86 -3.95
N CYS A 77 -4.69 -7.27 -3.29
CA CYS A 77 -4.74 -7.02 -1.86
C CYS A 77 -5.94 -6.16 -1.46
N LEU A 78 -6.22 -5.09 -2.22
CA LEU A 78 -7.36 -4.21 -2.00
C LEU A 78 -8.70 -4.97 -2.11
N ASN A 79 -8.83 -5.87 -3.10
CA ASN A 79 -10.02 -6.71 -3.23
C ASN A 79 -10.16 -7.68 -2.04
N CYS A 80 -9.05 -8.25 -1.54
CA CYS A 80 -9.09 -9.09 -0.35
C CYS A 80 -9.53 -8.32 0.90
N PHE A 81 -9.04 -7.09 1.08
CA PHE A 81 -9.51 -6.23 2.17
C PHE A 81 -10.99 -5.88 2.03
N GLN A 82 -11.42 -5.49 0.82
CA GLN A 82 -12.82 -5.20 0.53
C GLN A 82 -13.73 -6.40 0.80
N TYR A 83 -13.30 -7.60 0.43
CA TYR A 83 -14.03 -8.84 0.70
C TYR A 83 -14.17 -9.11 2.20
N ALA A 84 -13.15 -8.74 2.99
CA ALA A 84 -13.16 -8.84 4.44
C ALA A 84 -13.88 -7.66 5.14
N GLY A 85 -14.48 -6.73 4.40
CA GLY A 85 -15.15 -5.54 4.95
C GLY A 85 -14.20 -4.45 5.46
N LEU A 86 -12.92 -4.52 5.08
CA LEU A 86 -11.88 -3.55 5.45
C LEU A 86 -11.61 -2.58 4.29
N VAL A 87 -11.11 -1.40 4.65
CA VAL A 87 -10.66 -0.39 3.68
C VAL A 87 -9.17 -0.15 3.81
N SER A 88 -8.55 0.22 2.69
CA SER A 88 -7.14 0.57 2.62
C SER A 88 -6.92 1.62 1.54
N LEU A 89 -5.84 2.39 1.68
CA LEU A 89 -5.41 3.37 0.69
C LEU A 89 -4.02 2.97 0.19
N THR A 90 -3.86 2.80 -1.11
CA THR A 90 -2.54 2.50 -1.68
C THR A 90 -1.68 3.77 -1.69
N SER A 91 -0.61 3.76 -0.89
CA SER A 91 0.39 4.84 -0.87
C SER A 91 1.76 4.34 -1.30
N THR A 92 2.46 5.15 -2.07
CA THR A 92 3.85 4.95 -2.48
C THR A 92 4.68 6.13 -1.97
N PRO A 93 5.09 6.12 -0.69
CA PRO A 93 5.79 7.26 -0.09
C PRO A 93 7.15 7.43 -0.77
N LEU A 94 7.29 8.50 -1.55
CA LEU A 94 8.46 8.72 -2.39
C LEU A 94 9.65 9.12 -1.51
N ASN A 95 10.80 8.51 -1.75
CA ASN A 95 12.06 8.73 -1.01
C ASN A 95 12.10 8.22 0.44
N CYS A 96 10.98 7.75 1.01
CA CYS A 96 10.95 7.22 2.38
C CYS A 96 11.55 5.81 2.52
N GLY A 97 11.75 5.10 1.41
CA GLY A 97 12.16 3.69 1.39
C GLY A 97 13.40 3.37 2.24
N PRO A 98 14.54 4.08 2.10
CA PRO A 98 15.74 3.81 2.89
C PRO A 98 15.53 3.99 4.40
N SER A 99 14.87 5.07 4.81
CA SER A 99 14.62 5.38 6.24
C SER A 99 13.67 4.37 6.87
N LEU A 100 12.59 4.02 6.18
CA LEU A 100 11.63 3.00 6.63
C LEU A 100 12.27 1.61 6.71
N ARG A 101 13.14 1.27 5.77
CA ARG A 101 13.90 0.01 5.78
C ARG A 101 14.79 -0.11 7.02
N VAL A 102 15.49 0.98 7.39
CA VAL A 102 16.33 1.01 8.61
C VAL A 102 15.46 0.92 9.86
N LEU A 103 14.37 1.70 9.93
CA LEU A 103 13.45 1.68 11.08
C LEU A 103 12.88 0.27 11.33
N LEU A 104 12.51 -0.44 10.26
CA LEU A 104 11.90 -1.77 10.33
C LEU A 104 12.95 -2.91 10.33
N GLY A 105 14.25 -2.59 10.41
CA GLY A 105 15.33 -3.58 10.48
C GLY A 105 15.41 -4.49 9.24
N ARG A 106 15.03 -4.00 8.06
CA ARG A 106 14.99 -4.78 6.82
C ARG A 106 16.32 -4.74 6.05
N PRO A 107 16.73 -5.85 5.40
CA PRO A 107 18.01 -5.94 4.69
C PRO A 107 18.05 -4.97 3.49
N SER A 108 19.25 -4.58 3.07
CA SER A 108 19.45 -3.63 1.94
C SER A 108 18.97 -4.17 0.57
N SER A 109 18.78 -5.48 0.45
CA SER A 109 18.17 -6.12 -0.73
C SER A 109 16.69 -5.82 -0.88
N GLU A 110 15.99 -5.48 0.20
CA GLU A 110 14.57 -5.17 0.19
C GLU A 110 14.31 -3.68 -0.07
N LYS A 111 13.29 -3.41 -0.87
CA LYS A 111 12.85 -2.05 -1.20
C LYS A 111 11.37 -1.92 -0.90
N LEU A 112 11.00 -0.82 -0.25
CA LEU A 112 9.60 -0.49 -0.01
C LEU A 112 8.90 -0.28 -1.35
N MET A 113 7.85 -1.08 -1.57
CA MET A 113 7.04 -1.03 -2.78
C MET A 113 5.72 -0.30 -2.55
N LEU A 114 5.00 -0.66 -1.49
CA LEU A 114 3.68 -0.14 -1.14
C LEU A 114 3.58 0.02 0.37
N LEU A 115 2.88 1.05 0.79
CA LEU A 115 2.41 1.21 2.16
C LEU A 115 0.87 1.18 2.15
N LEU A 116 0.31 0.25 2.91
CA LEU A 116 -1.12 0.01 3.00
C LEU A 116 -1.57 0.18 4.46
N PRO A 117 -2.08 1.35 4.88
CA PRO A 117 -2.87 1.44 6.09
C PRO A 117 -4.12 0.58 5.92
N VAL A 118 -4.51 -0.18 6.94
CA VAL A 118 -5.67 -1.08 6.90
C VAL A 118 -6.51 -0.84 8.14
N GLY A 119 -7.82 -0.73 7.96
CA GLY A 119 -8.76 -0.53 9.06
C GLY A 119 -10.20 -0.42 8.56
N TYR A 120 -11.10 -0.14 9.49
CA TYR A 120 -12.46 0.27 9.14
C TYR A 120 -12.49 1.74 8.71
N PRO A 121 -13.41 2.14 7.82
CA PRO A 121 -13.63 3.55 7.52
C PRO A 121 -14.03 4.29 8.80
N ALA A 122 -13.61 5.54 8.93
CA ALA A 122 -14.17 6.41 9.97
C ALA A 122 -15.63 6.73 9.63
N GLU A 123 -16.45 7.05 10.63
CA GLU A 123 -17.87 7.38 10.42
C GLU A 123 -18.06 8.58 9.48
N ASP A 124 -17.12 9.52 9.49
CA ASP A 124 -17.09 10.73 8.68
C ASP A 124 -16.18 10.60 7.43
N ALA A 125 -15.78 9.38 7.06
CA ALA A 125 -14.86 9.17 5.95
C ALA A 125 -15.47 9.62 4.62
N THR A 126 -14.84 10.62 3.98
CA THR A 126 -15.20 11.07 2.64
C THR A 126 -14.27 10.49 1.58
N VAL A 127 -14.80 10.23 0.39
CA VAL A 127 -14.02 9.90 -0.80
C VAL A 127 -14.23 10.96 -1.87
N PRO A 128 -13.22 11.26 -2.71
CA PRO A 128 -13.41 12.16 -3.84
C PRO A 128 -14.40 11.54 -4.83
N ASP A 129 -15.29 12.36 -5.39
CA ASP A 129 -16.26 11.92 -6.40
C ASP A 129 -15.58 11.70 -7.75
N LEU A 130 -15.00 10.51 -7.91
CA LEU A 130 -14.27 10.08 -9.10
C LEU A 130 -15.01 8.94 -9.79
N SER A 131 -15.17 9.04 -11.11
CA SER A 131 -15.77 7.99 -11.94
C SER A 131 -14.70 7.14 -12.62
N ARG A 132 -14.93 5.81 -12.69
CA ARG A 132 -14.09 4.90 -13.48
C ARG A 132 -14.34 5.12 -14.97
N LYS A 133 -13.31 4.87 -15.79
CA LYS A 133 -13.44 4.88 -17.25
C LYS A 133 -14.42 3.79 -17.71
N PRO A 134 -15.22 4.01 -18.77
CA PRO A 134 -16.12 3.00 -19.32
C PRO A 134 -15.33 1.87 -20.01
N LEU A 135 -15.95 0.69 -20.13
CA LEU A 135 -15.29 -0.51 -20.68
C LEU A 135 -14.70 -0.28 -22.09
N LYS A 136 -15.42 0.45 -22.95
CA LYS A 136 -14.99 0.79 -24.32
C LYS A 136 -13.66 1.57 -24.39
N ASP A 137 -13.29 2.26 -23.31
CA ASP A 137 -12.07 3.07 -23.26
C ASP A 137 -10.88 2.28 -22.69
N ILE A 138 -11.12 1.07 -22.18
CA ILE A 138 -10.09 0.20 -21.56
C ILE A 138 -9.97 -1.18 -22.20
N MET A 139 -10.94 -1.60 -23.03
CA MET A 139 -10.96 -2.89 -23.71
C MET A 139 -10.94 -2.69 -25.22
N VAL A 140 -9.92 -3.25 -25.87
CA VAL A 140 -9.82 -3.33 -27.33
C VAL A 140 -9.91 -4.80 -27.72
N HIS A 141 -10.89 -5.14 -28.56
CA HIS A 141 -11.01 -6.45 -29.18
C HIS A 141 -10.48 -6.32 -30.62
N ILE A 142 -9.44 -7.08 -30.95
CA ILE A 142 -8.81 -7.11 -32.29
C ILE A 142 -9.23 -8.40 -32.98
#